data_AF-A0A9X0BLE8-F1
#
_entry.id   AF-A0A9X0BLE8-F1
#
_cell.length_a   1.000
_cell.length_b   1.000
_cell.length_c   1.000
_cell.angle_alpha   90.00
_cell.angle_beta   90.00
_cell.angle_gamma   90.00
#
_symmetry.space_group_name_H-M   'P 1'
#
loop_
_entity.id
_entity.type
_entity.pdbx_description
1 polymer ?
#
loop_
_entity_poly.entity_id
_entity_poly.type
_entity_poly.pdbx_seq_one_letter_code
_entity_poly.pdbx_strand_id
1 'polypeptide(L)'
;MSWDIATASEEWLIDLCHKANKEGGHIGGPMGGDQAVKLSDHIAAKFGLGVCASEAAMQEFAYNRVDRNIARIPKVYRYLESKKRDPYGYLFMEYIPGQNLQDIDLESVTYGGITAPERPSNLLKT
;
A
#
# COMPACT_ATOMS: atom_id res chain seq x y z
N MET A 1 5.34 15.66 11.01
CA MET A 1 4.39 15.47 12.14
C MET A 1 4.29 13.98 12.40
N SER A 2 4.54 13.52 13.63
CA SER A 2 4.30 12.14 14.04
C SER A 2 2.88 12.04 14.56
N TRP A 3 2.02 11.27 13.90
CA TRP A 3 0.61 11.12 14.28
C TRP A 3 0.54 9.98 15.27
N ASP A 4 -0.01 10.20 16.47
CA ASP A 4 -0.21 9.12 17.43
C ASP A 4 -1.48 8.34 17.05
N ILE A 5 -1.32 7.40 16.11
CA ILE A 5 -2.38 6.54 15.62
C ILE A 5 -3.01 5.69 16.74
N ALA A 6 -2.22 5.35 17.77
CA ALA A 6 -2.69 4.48 18.84
C ALA A 6 -3.72 5.16 19.73
N THR A 7 -3.60 6.47 19.96
CA THR A 7 -4.47 7.22 20.89
C THR A 7 -5.46 8.16 20.20
N ALA A 8 -5.26 8.49 18.93
CA ALA A 8 -6.17 9.36 18.18
C ALA A 8 -7.61 8.80 18.12
N SER A 9 -8.59 9.70 18.02
CA SER A 9 -9.99 9.29 17.91
C SER A 9 -10.27 8.61 16.56
N GLU A 10 -11.15 7.62 16.56
CA GLU A 10 -11.49 6.87 15.36
C GLU A 10 -12.11 7.76 14.28
N GLU A 11 -12.99 8.69 14.68
CA GLU A 11 -13.62 9.64 13.74
C GLU A 11 -12.59 10.51 13.03
N TRP A 12 -11.60 11.03 13.76
CA TRP A 12 -10.55 11.83 13.17
C TRP A 12 -9.64 11.02 12.25
N LEU A 13 -9.30 9.79 12.64
CA LEU A 13 -8.50 8.87 11.81
C LEU A 13 -9.22 8.50 10.51
N ILE A 14 -10.54 8.32 10.57
CA ILE A 14 -11.37 8.06 9.39
C ILE A 14 -11.36 9.29 8.47
N ASP A 15 -11.68 10.48 9.00
CA ASP A 15 -11.74 11.70 8.20
C ASP A 15 -10.39 12.06 7.59
N LEU A 16 -9.31 11.81 8.30
CA LEU A 16 -7.96 11.90 7.78
C LEU A 16 -7.77 11.04 6.51
N CYS A 17 -8.15 9.76 6.55
CA CYS A 17 -7.96 8.87 5.41
C CYS A 17 -8.69 9.40 4.17
N HIS A 18 -9.93 9.86 4.34
CA HIS A 18 -10.73 10.43 3.25
C HIS A 18 -10.15 11.75 2.74
N LYS A 19 -9.63 12.59 3.64
CA LYS A 19 -8.95 13.83 3.26
C LYS A 19 -7.69 13.55 2.45
N ALA A 20 -6.82 12.67 2.94
CA ALA A 20 -5.59 12.28 2.27
C ALA A 20 -5.87 11.68 0.88
N ASN A 21 -6.90 10.84 0.74
CA ASN A 21 -7.27 10.27 -0.55
C ASN A 21 -7.68 11.35 -1.57
N LYS A 22 -8.38 12.41 -1.12
CA LYS A 22 -8.81 13.53 -1.97
C LYS A 22 -7.66 14.49 -2.32
N GLU A 23 -6.68 14.63 -1.43
CA GLU A 23 -5.56 15.57 -1.57
C GLU A 23 -4.33 14.95 -2.27
N GLY A 24 -4.51 13.85 -3.00
CA GLY A 24 -3.44 13.22 -3.79
C GLY A 24 -2.53 12.28 -3.00
N GLY A 25 -2.91 11.90 -1.77
CA GLY A 25 -2.21 10.90 -0.97
C GLY A 25 -2.50 9.45 -1.38
N HIS A 26 -3.26 9.23 -2.45
CA HIS A 26 -3.58 7.90 -2.97
C HIS A 26 -2.32 7.19 -3.47
N ILE A 27 -2.05 5.99 -2.95
CA ILE A 27 -0.86 5.19 -3.30
C ILE A 27 -1.20 3.80 -3.84
N GLY A 28 -2.49 3.42 -3.89
CA GLY A 28 -2.90 2.16 -4.52
C GLY A 28 -4.36 1.78 -4.25
N GLY A 29 -4.82 0.76 -4.97
CA GLY A 29 -6.19 0.26 -4.91
C GLY A 29 -7.09 0.83 -6.02
N PRO A 30 -8.03 0.04 -6.58
CA PRO A 30 -8.88 0.49 -7.68
C PRO A 30 -9.97 1.45 -7.19
N MET A 31 -10.41 2.38 -8.03
CA MET A 31 -11.54 3.26 -7.71
C MET A 31 -12.79 2.43 -7.35
N GLY A 32 -13.38 2.68 -6.18
CA GLY A 32 -14.55 1.94 -5.67
C GLY A 32 -14.24 0.64 -4.94
N GLY A 33 -12.97 0.22 -4.85
CA GLY A 33 -12.51 -0.87 -4.00
C GLY A 33 -11.76 -0.38 -2.76
N ASP A 34 -11.01 -1.27 -2.12
CA ASP A 34 -10.12 -0.90 -1.02
C ASP A 34 -9.05 0.08 -1.51
N GLN A 35 -8.90 1.19 -0.79
CA GLN A 35 -7.95 2.25 -1.08
C GLN A 35 -6.75 2.14 -0.15
N ALA A 36 -5.56 2.52 -0.64
CA ALA A 36 -4.39 2.75 0.17
C ALA A 36 -3.95 4.21 0.03
N VAL A 37 -3.68 4.87 1.16
CA VAL A 37 -3.23 6.27 1.21
C VAL A 37 -1.98 6.44 2.05
N LYS A 38 -1.09 7.34 1.64
CA LYS A 38 0.02 7.85 2.45
C LYS A 38 -0.50 8.98 3.33
N LEU A 39 -0.34 8.84 4.65
CA LEU A 39 -0.76 9.84 5.64
C LEU A 39 0.42 10.70 6.11
N SER A 40 1.61 10.10 6.18
CA SER A 40 2.88 10.78 6.47
C SER A 40 4.05 9.97 5.89
N ASP A 41 5.29 10.39 6.12
CA ASP A 41 6.48 9.65 5.69
C ASP A 41 6.67 8.29 6.38
N HIS A 42 5.88 8.00 7.42
CA HIS A 42 5.99 6.76 8.20
C HIS A 42 4.68 6.01 8.36
N ILE A 43 3.56 6.57 7.89
CA ILE A 43 2.23 6.01 8.11
C ILE A 43 1.46 5.96 6.79
N ALA A 44 0.92 4.79 6.50
CA ALA A 44 -0.07 4.54 5.47
C ALA A 44 -1.35 4.01 6.11
N ALA A 45 -2.46 4.16 5.40
CA ALA A 45 -3.72 3.52 5.76
C ALA A 45 -4.31 2.80 4.55
N LYS A 46 -4.80 1.58 4.77
CA LYS A 46 -5.69 0.87 3.84
C LYS A 46 -7.12 0.93 4.39
N PHE A 47 -8.10 1.23 3.56
CA PHE A 47 -9.50 1.29 3.99
C PHE A 47 -10.48 0.92 2.87
N GLY A 48 -11.59 0.28 3.25
CA GLY A 48 -12.61 -0.15 2.30
C GLY A 48 -13.48 -1.30 2.81
N LEU A 49 -14.33 -1.80 1.92
CA LEU A 49 -15.31 -2.86 2.22
C LEU A 49 -14.62 -4.17 2.63
N GLY A 50 -13.47 -4.47 2.04
CA GLY A 50 -12.75 -5.74 2.20
C GLY A 50 -11.70 -5.74 3.30
N VAL A 51 -11.48 -4.60 3.96
CA VAL A 51 -10.42 -4.45 4.97
C VAL A 51 -10.91 -5.02 6.30
N CYS A 52 -10.40 -6.19 6.67
CA CYS A 52 -10.90 -6.95 7.82
C CYS A 52 -9.86 -7.06 8.95
N ALA A 53 -10.33 -7.34 10.17
CA ALA A 53 -9.46 -7.64 11.31
C ALA A 53 -8.49 -8.81 11.03
N SER A 54 -8.94 -9.80 10.23
CA SER A 54 -8.10 -10.92 9.79
C SER A 54 -6.92 -10.47 8.92
N GLU A 55 -7.10 -9.46 8.06
CA GLU A 55 -6.01 -8.89 7.25
C GLU A 55 -4.93 -8.27 8.17
N ALA A 56 -5.35 -7.47 9.16
CA ALA A 56 -4.45 -6.88 10.14
C ALA A 56 -3.66 -7.96 10.91
N ALA A 57 -4.35 -8.99 11.41
CA ALA A 57 -3.72 -10.09 12.14
C ALA A 57 -2.74 -10.90 11.26
N MET A 58 -3.09 -11.15 10.00
CA MET A 58 -2.20 -11.83 9.06
C MET A 58 -0.96 -11.00 8.71
N GLN A 59 -1.12 -9.69 8.53
CA GLN A 59 0.00 -8.80 8.29
C GLN A 59 0.94 -8.71 9.49
N GLU A 60 0.40 -8.63 10.71
CA GLU A 60 1.21 -8.67 11.94
C GLU A 60 1.92 -10.03 12.11
N PHE A 61 1.25 -11.13 11.80
CA PHE A 61 1.86 -12.46 11.77
C PHE A 61 3.04 -12.51 10.79
N ALA A 62 2.88 -11.96 9.59
CA ALA A 62 3.90 -11.92 8.55
C ALA A 62 5.09 -11.01 8.95
N TYR A 63 4.82 -9.84 9.54
CA TYR A 63 5.84 -8.92 10.06
C TYR A 63 6.82 -9.60 11.04
N ASN A 64 6.30 -10.52 11.85
CA ASN A 64 7.07 -11.23 12.86
C ASN A 64 7.79 -12.49 12.35
N ARG A 65 7.43 -13.01 11.16
CA ARG A 65 7.92 -14.32 10.68
C ARG A 65 8.69 -14.29 9.37
N VAL A 66 8.43 -13.31 8.49
CA VAL A 66 9.14 -13.20 7.22
C VAL A 66 10.56 -12.69 7.47
N ASP A 67 11.54 -13.31 6.83
CA ASP A 67 12.91 -12.81 6.82
C ASP A 67 12.94 -11.42 6.15
N ARG A 68 13.37 -10.43 6.93
CA ARG A 68 13.40 -9.02 6.50
C ARG A 68 14.40 -8.76 5.37
N ASN A 69 15.35 -9.67 5.14
CA ASN A 69 16.27 -9.59 4.00
C ASN A 69 15.62 -10.04 2.69
N ILE A 70 14.51 -10.78 2.76
CA ILE A 70 13.73 -11.24 1.59
C ILE A 70 12.63 -10.23 1.28
N ALA A 71 11.81 -9.90 2.27
CA ALA A 71 10.72 -8.94 2.10
C ALA A 71 10.48 -8.14 3.39
N ARG A 72 10.33 -6.83 3.25
CA ARG A 72 9.93 -5.95 4.34
C ARG A 72 8.41 -5.87 4.39
N ILE A 73 7.84 -6.42 5.45
CA ILE A 73 6.40 -6.31 5.73
C ILE A 73 6.17 -5.04 6.56
N PRO A 74 5.14 -4.22 6.26
CA PRO A 74 4.82 -3.05 7.07
C PRO A 74 4.31 -3.44 8.46
N LYS A 75 4.80 -2.78 9.51
CA LYS A 75 4.27 -2.95 10.87
C LYS A 75 2.83 -2.44 10.95
N VAL A 76 1.94 -3.23 11.56
CA VAL A 76 0.58 -2.78 11.89
C VAL A 76 0.61 -1.88 13.11
N TYR A 77 -0.08 -0.73 13.05
CA TYR A 77 -0.24 0.17 14.18
C TYR A 77 -1.61 0.07 14.83
N ARG A 78 -2.67 -0.01 14.01
CA ARG A 78 -4.04 -0.08 14.51
C ARG A 78 -4.99 -0.57 13.42
N TYR A 79 -5.95 -1.39 13.81
CA TYR A 79 -7.14 -1.69 13.02
C TYR A 79 -8.38 -1.10 13.70
N LEU A 80 -9.33 -0.60 12.92
CA LEU A 80 -10.63 -0.14 13.42
C LEU A 80 -11.75 -0.42 12.41
N GLU A 81 -12.95 -0.64 12.93
CA GLU A 81 -14.18 -0.82 12.15
C GLU A 81 -15.11 0.37 12.38
N SER A 82 -15.47 1.06 11.30
CA SER A 82 -16.46 2.14 11.39
C SER A 82 -17.86 1.57 11.62
N LYS A 83 -18.51 1.95 12.72
CA LYS A 83 -19.92 1.61 13.00
C LYS A 83 -20.93 2.55 12.33
N LYS A 84 -20.49 3.71 11.84
CA LYS A 84 -21.36 4.80 11.32
C LYS A 84 -21.40 4.88 9.80
N ARG A 85 -20.43 4.27 9.14
CA ARG A 85 -20.35 4.11 7.69
C ARG A 85 -20.16 2.63 7.43
N ASP A 86 -20.93 2.06 6.53
CA ASP A 86 -20.88 0.64 6.15
C ASP A 86 -20.41 0.49 4.70
N PRO A 87 -19.52 -0.46 4.39
CA PRO A 87 -18.51 -1.13 5.22
C PRO A 87 -17.15 -0.45 5.08
N TYR A 88 -16.43 -0.20 6.17
CA TYR A 88 -15.12 0.46 6.08
C TYR A 88 -14.22 0.03 7.23
N GLY A 89 -13.52 -1.10 7.08
CA GLY A 89 -12.37 -1.33 7.95
C GLY A 89 -11.26 -0.36 7.59
N TYR A 90 -10.45 0.01 8.57
CA TYR A 90 -9.28 0.85 8.39
C TYR A 90 -8.09 0.17 9.06
N LEU A 91 -7.05 -0.04 8.28
CA LEU A 91 -5.78 -0.61 8.71
C LEU A 91 -4.70 0.46 8.59
N PHE A 92 -4.20 0.92 9.73
CA PHE A 92 -3.09 1.86 9.83
C PHE A 92 -1.80 1.09 10.04
N MET A 93 -0.79 1.39 9.23
CA MET A 93 0.46 0.64 9.17
C MET A 93 1.64 1.53 8.81
N GLU A 94 2.84 0.99 8.95
CA GLU A 94 4.08 1.59 8.48
C GLU A 94 3.98 1.92 6.99
N TYR A 95 4.38 3.14 6.61
CA TYR A 95 4.66 3.44 5.21
C TYR A 95 6.10 3.05 4.89
N ILE A 96 6.29 2.17 3.92
CA ILE A 96 7.61 1.80 3.40
C ILE A 96 7.83 2.59 2.11
N PRO A 97 8.81 3.52 2.05
CA PRO A 97 9.15 4.21 0.82
C PRO A 97 9.63 3.24 -0.26
N GLY A 98 9.16 3.44 -1.49
CA GLY A 98 9.51 2.61 -2.63
C GLY A 98 8.84 3.11 -3.91
N GLN A 99 9.14 2.44 -5.03
CA GLN A 99 8.48 2.64 -6.31
C GLN A 99 7.44 1.54 -6.54
N ASN A 100 6.30 1.90 -7.13
CA ASN A 100 5.35 0.88 -7.58
C ASN A 100 5.97 0.11 -8.74
N LEU A 101 5.74 -1.20 -8.77
CA LEU A 101 6.30 -2.08 -9.81
C LEU A 101 5.88 -1.66 -11.23
N GLN A 102 4.68 -1.07 -11.38
CA GLN A 102 4.20 -0.54 -12.66
C GLN A 102 5.01 0.64 -13.20
N ASP A 103 5.70 1.38 -12.32
CA ASP A 103 6.50 2.56 -12.66
C ASP A 103 7.99 2.20 -12.82
N ILE A 104 8.37 0.94 -12.55
CA ILE A 104 9.74 0.46 -12.70
C ILE A 104 9.96 0.02 -14.15
N ASP A 105 10.92 0.66 -14.81
CA ASP A 105 11.44 0.18 -16.09
C ASP A 105 12.38 -1.00 -15.85
N LEU A 106 11.85 -2.22 -15.98
CA LEU A 106 12.61 -3.46 -15.81
C LEU A 106 13.72 -3.65 -16.85
N GLU A 107 13.66 -2.95 -18.00
CA GLU A 107 14.72 -3.01 -19.01
C GLU A 107 15.91 -2.12 -18.64
N SER A 108 15.71 -1.10 -17.81
CA SER A 108 16.80 -0.24 -17.30
C SER A 108 17.64 -0.88 -16.19
N VAL A 109 17.13 -1.94 -15.54
CA VAL A 109 17.80 -2.63 -14.42
C VAL A 109 18.93 -3.56 -14.90
N THR A 110 19.04 -3.83 -16.21
CA THR A 110 20.11 -4.64 -16.80
C THR A 110 21.35 -3.82 -17.21
N TYR A 111 21.85 -2.92 -16.36
CA TYR A 111 23.24 -2.46 -16.50
C TYR A 111 24.21 -3.44 -15.83
N GLY A 112 24.34 -4.58 -16.52
CA GLY A 112 25.21 -5.71 -16.21
C GLY A 112 25.48 -6.60 -17.43
N GLY A 113 25.53 -6.01 -18.64
CA GLY A 113 26.30 -6.58 -19.75
C GLY A 113 25.67 -7.71 -20.58
N ILE A 114 24.34 -7.83 -20.68
CA ILE A 114 23.72 -8.71 -21.71
C ILE A 114 22.57 -7.95 -22.37
N THR A 115 22.82 -7.41 -23.56
CA THR A 115 21.77 -6.89 -24.44
C THR A 115 20.86 -8.03 -24.86
N ALA A 116 19.54 -7.87 -24.68
CA ALA A 116 18.57 -8.76 -25.32
C ALA A 116 18.79 -8.74 -26.84
N PRO A 117 18.75 -9.88 -27.54
CA PRO A 117 18.88 -9.89 -28.99
C PRO A 117 17.75 -9.07 -29.63
N GLU A 118 18.09 -8.23 -30.60
CA GLU A 118 17.12 -7.42 -31.34
C GLU A 118 16.00 -8.31 -31.87
N ARG A 119 14.75 -7.89 -31.64
CA ARG A 119 13.57 -8.51 -32.28
C ARG A 119 13.71 -8.33 -33.80
N PRO A 120 13.79 -9.40 -34.60
CA PRO A 120 13.78 -9.26 -36.05
C PRO A 120 12.45 -8.64 -36.50
N SER A 121 12.54 -7.52 -37.21
CA SER A 121 11.44 -6.64 -37.61
C SER A 121 10.51 -7.19 -38.71
N ASN A 122 10.42 -8.51 -38.90
CA ASN A 122 9.76 -9.10 -40.07
C ASN A 122 8.72 -10.18 -39.73
N LEU A 123 7.82 -9.92 -38.78
CA LEU A 123 6.62 -10.76 -38.58
C LEU A 123 5.37 -9.89 -38.42
N LEU A 124 5.04 -9.16 -39.50
CA LEU A 124 3.68 -8.71 -39.85
C LEU A 124 3.65 -8.49 -41.37
N LYS A 125 3.71 -9.59 -42.11
CA LYS A 125 3.13 -9.70 -43.45
C LYS A 125 2.54 -11.10 -43.58
N THR A 126 1.28 -11.20 -43.20
CA THR A 126 0.19 -11.92 -43.90
C THR A 126 -1.09 -11.60 -43.17
#